data_AF-A0A3D6DKR5-F1
#
_entry.id   AF-A0A3D6DKR5-F1
#
_cell.length_a   1.000
_cell.length_b   1.000
_cell.length_c   1.000
_cell.angle_alpha   90.00
_cell.angle_beta   90.00
_cell.angle_gamma   90.00
#
_symmetry.space_group_name_H-M   'P 1'
#
loop_
_entity.id
_entity.type
_entity.pdbx_description
1 polymer ?
#
loop_
_entity_poly.entity_id
_entity_poly.type
_entity_poly.pdbx_seq_one_letter_code
_entity_poly.pdbx_strand_id
1 'polypeptide(L)'
;MKLALQAVLWILAVFFSYKIYDSINGPINFNKTKNERYAVVINKLKKIRKAQIAHKDVKGVYSNNFDSLVKFIDTGIFTLVEKRDSSYMEYDRTYRIDMLREVIVIDTLGYV
;
A
#
# COMPACT_ATOMS: atom_id res chain seq x y z
N MET A 1 -55.99 -19.78 -29.44
CA MET A 1 -55.69 -19.23 -28.09
C MET A 1 -54.57 -19.99 -27.36
N LYS A 2 -54.58 -21.34 -27.32
CA LYS A 2 -53.53 -22.12 -26.60
C LYS A 2 -52.09 -21.94 -27.14
N LEU A 3 -51.90 -21.95 -28.46
CA LEU A 3 -50.57 -21.83 -29.11
C LEU A 3 -49.91 -20.45 -28.93
N ALA A 4 -50.67 -19.37 -29.08
CA ALA A 4 -50.16 -18.02 -28.90
C ALA A 4 -49.74 -17.76 -27.44
N LEU A 5 -50.53 -18.23 -26.48
CA LEU A 5 -50.20 -18.14 -25.06
C LEU A 5 -48.92 -18.91 -24.73
N GLN A 6 -48.76 -20.11 -25.29
CA GLN A 6 -47.56 -20.94 -25.11
C GLN A 6 -46.31 -20.26 -25.71
N ALA A 7 -46.41 -19.65 -26.89
CA ALA A 7 -45.30 -18.92 -27.50
C ALA A 7 -44.87 -17.70 -26.66
N VAL A 8 -45.83 -16.92 -26.13
CA VAL A 8 -45.54 -15.78 -25.25
C VAL A 8 -44.88 -16.23 -23.95
N LEU A 9 -45.34 -17.32 -23.34
CA LEU A 9 -44.73 -17.89 -22.14
C LEU A 9 -43.29 -18.34 -22.38
N TRP A 10 -43.00 -18.94 -23.54
CA TRP A 10 -41.63 -19.30 -23.93
C TRP A 10 -40.72 -18.08 -24.09
N ILE A 11 -41.22 -17.01 -24.74
CA ILE A 11 -40.46 -15.75 -24.88
C ILE A 11 -40.18 -15.13 -23.51
N LEU A 12 -41.17 -15.10 -22.63
CA LEU A 12 -41.00 -14.62 -21.25
C LEU A 12 -40.01 -15.47 -20.46
N ALA A 13 -40.02 -16.79 -20.61
CA ALA A 13 -39.07 -17.67 -19.95
C ALA A 13 -37.63 -17.34 -20.35
N VAL A 14 -37.35 -17.18 -21.65
CA VAL A 14 -36.02 -16.79 -22.15
C VAL A 14 -35.61 -15.40 -21.64
N PHE A 15 -36.54 -14.44 -21.63
CA PHE A 15 -36.29 -13.09 -21.11
C PHE A 15 -35.93 -13.10 -19.61
N PHE A 16 -36.68 -13.84 -18.80
CA PHE A 16 -36.41 -13.95 -17.37
C PHE A 16 -35.10 -14.70 -17.08
N SER A 17 -34.76 -15.74 -17.87
CA SER A 17 -33.46 -16.40 -17.77
C SER A 17 -32.29 -15.43 -18.01
N TYR A 18 -32.40 -14.55 -19.02
CA TYR A 18 -31.40 -13.51 -19.26
C TYR A 18 -31.31 -12.51 -18.09
N LYS A 19 -32.45 -12.07 -17.56
CA LYS A 19 -32.50 -11.13 -16.42
C LYS A 19 -31.87 -11.71 -15.15
N ILE A 20 -32.04 -13.01 -14.89
CA ILE A 20 -31.40 -13.69 -13.75
C ILE A 20 -29.88 -13.72 -13.95
N TYR A 21 -29.40 -14.04 -15.16
CA TYR A 21 -27.97 -14.04 -15.47
C TYR A 21 -27.33 -12.65 -15.27
N ASP A 22 -27.98 -11.59 -15.76
CA ASP A 22 -27.51 -10.21 -15.60
C ASP A 22 -27.49 -9.76 -14.13
N SER A 23 -28.53 -10.12 -13.37
CA SER A 23 -28.63 -9.83 -11.93
C SER A 23 -27.49 -10.46 -11.11
N ILE A 24 -27.06 -11.67 -11.47
CA ILE A 24 -25.93 -12.35 -10.80
C ILE A 24 -24.58 -11.73 -11.21
N ASN A 25 -24.42 -11.34 -12.47
CA ASN A 25 -23.16 -10.78 -12.96
C ASN A 25 -22.91 -9.32 -12.54
N GLY A 26 -23.97 -8.55 -12.27
CA GLY A 26 -23.88 -7.18 -11.73
C GLY A 26 -22.96 -7.06 -10.51
N PRO A 27 -23.22 -7.76 -9.39
CA PRO A 27 -22.40 -7.68 -8.18
C PRO A 27 -20.98 -8.26 -8.38
N ILE A 28 -20.79 -9.22 -9.28
CA ILE A 28 -19.47 -9.80 -9.58
C ILE A 28 -18.57 -8.75 -10.24
N ASN A 29 -19.06 -8.07 -11.27
CA ASN A 29 -18.31 -7.02 -11.97
C ASN A 29 -18.07 -5.80 -11.08
N PHE A 30 -19.03 -5.46 -10.22
CA PHE A 30 -18.84 -4.41 -9.22
C PHE A 30 -17.73 -4.76 -8.23
N ASN A 31 -17.72 -5.98 -7.67
CA ASN A 31 -16.67 -6.40 -6.73
C ASN A 31 -15.28 -6.42 -7.37
N LYS A 32 -15.17 -6.84 -8.64
CA LYS A 32 -13.90 -6.78 -9.38
C LYS A 32 -13.39 -5.35 -9.52
N THR A 33 -14.24 -4.46 -10.04
CA THR A 33 -13.92 -3.04 -10.23
C THR A 33 -13.61 -2.35 -8.90
N LYS A 34 -14.33 -2.71 -7.84
CA LYS A 34 -14.09 -2.24 -6.48
C LYS A 34 -12.67 -2.60 -6.05
N ASN A 35 -12.29 -3.88 -6.12
CA ASN A 35 -10.97 -4.33 -5.70
C ASN A 35 -9.84 -3.63 -6.45
N GLU A 36 -9.98 -3.45 -7.77
CA GLU A 36 -9.03 -2.70 -8.58
C GLU A 36 -8.86 -1.24 -8.10
N ARG A 37 -9.97 -0.54 -7.86
CA ARG A 37 -9.94 0.85 -7.36
C ARG A 37 -9.35 0.94 -5.95
N TYR A 38 -9.67 0.00 -5.07
CA TYR A 38 -9.11 -0.05 -3.72
C TYR A 38 -7.59 -0.24 -3.76
N ALA A 39 -7.07 -1.11 -4.62
CA ALA A 39 -5.63 -1.29 -4.79
C ALA A 39 -4.92 0.00 -5.19
N VAL A 40 -5.49 0.77 -6.12
CA VAL A 40 -4.96 2.08 -6.54
C VAL A 40 -4.91 3.06 -5.37
N VAL A 41 -6.00 3.17 -4.60
CA VAL A 41 -6.07 4.07 -3.45
C VAL A 41 -5.08 3.66 -2.36
N ILE A 42 -5.01 2.36 -2.04
CA ILE A 42 -4.04 1.82 -1.06
C ILE A 42 -2.61 2.16 -1.48
N ASN A 43 -2.27 1.99 -2.76
CA ASN A 43 -0.93 2.34 -3.26
C ASN A 43 -0.64 3.84 -3.16
N LYS A 44 -1.63 4.70 -3.43
CA LYS A 44 -1.48 6.16 -3.22
C LYS A 44 -1.25 6.49 -1.74
N LEU A 45 -2.02 5.88 -0.83
CA LEU A 45 -1.84 6.08 0.62
C LEU A 45 -0.47 5.60 1.11
N LYS A 46 0.03 4.47 0.60
CA LYS A 46 1.40 4.00 0.89
C LYS A 46 2.46 5.00 0.45
N LYS A 47 2.31 5.64 -0.72
CA LYS A 47 3.24 6.68 -1.20
C LYS A 47 3.23 7.91 -0.29
N ILE A 48 2.04 8.41 0.08
CA ILE A 48 1.89 9.54 1.01
C ILE A 48 2.54 9.22 2.36
N ARG A 49 2.32 8.02 2.89
CA ARG A 49 2.96 7.57 4.13
C ARG A 49 4.49 7.62 4.05
N LYS A 50 5.08 7.09 2.96
CA LYS A 50 6.53 7.15 2.76
C LYS A 50 7.05 8.58 2.72
N ALA A 51 6.37 9.47 2.01
CA ALA A 51 6.75 10.88 1.94
C ALA A 51 6.68 11.57 3.32
N GLN A 52 5.65 11.28 4.11
CA GLN A 52 5.51 11.82 5.47
C GLN A 52 6.58 11.29 6.43
N ILE A 53 6.94 10.02 6.33
CA ILE A 53 8.07 9.44 7.09
C ILE A 53 9.37 10.16 6.72
N ALA A 54 9.66 10.30 5.43
CA ALA A 54 10.85 11.02 4.98
C ALA A 54 10.88 12.49 5.45
N HIS A 55 9.73 13.18 5.42
CA HIS A 55 9.61 14.53 5.95
C HIS A 55 9.94 14.58 7.44
N LYS A 56 9.45 13.61 8.22
CA LYS A 56 9.76 13.49 9.64
C LYS A 56 11.22 13.15 9.89
N ASP A 57 11.82 12.29 9.09
CA ASP A 57 13.22 11.89 9.26
C ASP A 57 14.17 13.09 9.01
N VAL A 58 13.84 13.95 8.04
CA VAL A 58 14.66 15.13 7.71
C VAL A 58 14.36 16.33 8.62
N LYS A 59 13.09 16.62 8.93
CA LYS A 59 12.68 17.84 9.67
C LYS A 59 12.24 17.58 11.12
N GLY A 60 12.21 16.33 11.56
CA GLY A 60 11.76 15.92 12.90
C GLY A 60 10.24 15.90 13.11
N VAL A 61 9.46 16.47 12.17
CA VAL A 61 7.98 16.61 12.28
C VAL A 61 7.28 16.13 11.02
N TYR A 62 6.03 15.71 11.13
CA TYR A 62 5.20 15.43 9.95
C TYR A 62 4.75 16.73 9.26
N SER A 63 4.45 16.64 7.97
CA SER A 63 3.92 17.76 7.19
C SER A 63 2.44 17.98 7.51
N ASN A 64 2.09 19.22 7.89
CA ASN A 64 0.73 19.60 8.29
C ASN A 64 -0.24 19.74 7.12
N ASN A 65 0.25 19.87 5.88
CA ASN A 65 -0.57 19.93 4.69
C ASN A 65 0.10 19.22 3.49
N PHE A 66 -0.69 18.99 2.43
CA PHE A 66 -0.20 18.32 1.23
C PHE A 66 0.70 19.20 0.38
N ASP A 67 0.46 20.51 0.31
CA ASP A 67 1.28 21.42 -0.51
C ASP A 67 2.71 21.50 0.00
N SER A 68 2.93 21.56 1.32
CA SER A 68 4.26 21.52 1.92
C SER A 68 4.90 20.14 1.78
N LEU A 69 4.11 19.07 1.77
CA LEU A 69 4.62 17.72 1.52
C LEU A 69 5.07 17.57 0.06
N VAL A 70 4.32 18.10 -0.90
CA VAL A 70 4.68 18.10 -2.33
C VAL A 70 5.92 18.95 -2.56
N LYS A 71 5.98 20.18 -2.02
CA LYS A 71 7.19 20.99 -2.07
C LYS A 71 8.39 20.27 -1.45
N PHE A 72 8.21 19.57 -0.34
CA PHE A 72 9.27 18.77 0.25
C PHE A 72 9.70 17.60 -0.65
N ILE A 73 8.81 16.98 -1.42
CA ILE A 73 9.23 15.94 -2.38
C ILE A 73 9.97 16.55 -3.56
N ASP A 74 9.51 17.70 -4.07
CA ASP A 74 10.06 18.35 -5.27
C ASP A 74 11.40 19.07 -5.00
N THR A 75 11.58 19.62 -3.79
CA THR A 75 12.78 20.36 -3.40
C THR A 75 13.60 19.64 -2.32
N GLY A 76 13.14 18.49 -1.85
CA GLY A 76 13.73 17.81 -0.71
C GLY A 76 15.01 17.13 -1.10
N ILE A 77 16.07 17.53 -0.44
CA ILE A 77 17.31 16.78 -0.40
C ILE A 77 17.10 15.65 0.61
N PHE A 78 17.17 14.40 0.16
CA PHE A 78 17.01 13.23 1.01
C PHE A 78 18.36 12.81 1.58
N THR A 79 18.46 12.62 2.90
CA THR A 79 19.62 11.96 3.51
C THR A 79 19.53 10.46 3.23
N LEU A 80 20.43 9.96 2.39
CA LEU A 80 20.58 8.54 2.16
C LEU A 80 21.33 7.95 3.35
N VAL A 81 20.68 7.05 4.09
CA VAL A 81 21.25 6.43 5.30
C VAL A 81 21.41 4.93 5.07
N GLU A 82 22.60 4.41 5.33
CA GLU A 82 22.88 2.98 5.37
C GLU A 82 22.90 2.52 6.83
N LYS A 83 22.19 1.43 7.10
CA LYS A 83 22.20 0.77 8.40
C LYS A 83 22.84 -0.60 8.24
N ARG A 84 23.98 -0.80 8.90
CA ARG A 84 24.72 -2.07 8.89
C ARG A 84 24.81 -2.64 10.29
N ASP A 85 24.44 -3.91 10.42
CA ASP A 85 24.65 -4.67 11.65
C ASP A 85 26.11 -5.14 11.67
N SER A 86 26.82 -4.82 12.75
CA SER A 86 28.22 -5.20 12.97
C SER A 86 28.37 -5.79 14.35
N SER A 87 29.36 -6.65 14.53
CA SER A 87 29.69 -7.20 15.84
C SER A 87 31.20 -7.17 16.06
N TYR A 88 31.60 -6.98 17.32
CA TYR A 88 33.00 -7.06 17.74
C TYR A 88 33.11 -7.70 19.12
N MET A 89 34.28 -8.27 19.41
CA MET A 89 34.57 -8.80 20.74
C MET A 89 34.92 -7.63 21.67
N GLU A 90 34.18 -7.50 22.77
CA GLU A 90 34.45 -6.54 23.83
C GLU A 90 34.68 -7.28 25.15
N TYR A 91 35.74 -6.91 25.86
CA TYR A 91 36.07 -7.48 27.17
C TYR A 91 35.09 -6.97 28.24
N ASP A 92 34.29 -7.86 28.81
CA ASP A 92 33.40 -7.50 29.91
C ASP A 92 34.15 -7.56 31.25
N ARG A 93 34.24 -6.41 31.92
CA ARG A 93 34.90 -6.28 33.23
C ARG A 93 34.21 -7.06 34.36
N THR A 94 32.92 -7.34 34.22
CA THR A 94 32.10 -8.08 35.20
C THR A 94 32.38 -9.56 35.12
N TYR A 95 32.31 -10.13 33.92
CA TYR A 95 32.47 -11.57 33.69
C TYR A 95 33.91 -11.99 33.39
N ARG A 96 34.81 -11.01 33.17
CA ARG A 96 36.24 -11.20 32.88
C ARG A 96 36.50 -12.07 31.65
N ILE A 97 35.60 -12.03 30.67
CA ILE A 97 35.68 -12.77 29.41
C ILE A 97 35.37 -11.84 28.23
N ASP A 98 35.92 -12.16 27.07
CA ASP A 98 35.56 -11.49 25.81
C ASP A 98 34.17 -11.96 25.38
N MET A 99 33.25 -11.00 25.23
CA MET A 99 31.89 -11.27 24.77
C MET A 99 31.63 -10.59 23.43
N LEU A 100 30.85 -11.25 22.58
CA LEU A 100 30.41 -10.68 21.31
C LEU A 100 29.37 -9.59 21.58
N ARG A 101 29.68 -8.35 21.21
CA ARG A 101 28.74 -7.23 21.27
C ARG A 101 28.23 -6.92 19.88
N GLU A 102 26.92 -6.95 19.73
CA GLU A 102 26.23 -6.50 18.51
C GLU A 102 26.00 -4.99 18.59
N VAL A 103 26.34 -4.30 17.51
CA VAL A 103 26.11 -2.88 17.34
C VAL A 103 25.51 -2.60 15.97
N ILE A 104 24.66 -1.60 15.94
CA ILE A 104 24.06 -1.09 14.73
C ILE A 104 24.83 0.17 14.34
N VAL A 105 25.49 0.14 13.20
CA VAL A 105 26.16 1.32 12.62
C VAL A 105 25.20 1.98 11.64
N ILE A 106 25.03 3.29 11.77
CA ILE A 106 24.18 4.11 10.91
C ILE A 106 25.07 5.15 10.24
N ASP A 107 25.30 4.98 8.94
CA ASP A 107 26.13 5.88 8.14
C ASP A 107 25.28 6.71 7.18
N THR A 108 25.65 7.97 6.96
CA THR A 108 24.96 8.85 6.01
C THR A 108 25.73 8.84 4.70
N LEU A 109 25.22 8.16 3.68
CA LEU A 109 25.86 7.98 2.37
C LEU A 109 25.88 9.26 1.53
N GLY A 110 24.98 10.21 1.81
CA GLY A 110 24.95 11.49 1.13
C GLY A 110 23.56 12.09 1.04
N TYR A 111 23.45 13.04 0.13
CA TYR A 111 22.29 13.88 -0.10
C TYR A 111 21.88 13.76 -1.58
N VAL A 112 20.62 13.45 -1.86
CA VAL A 112 20.07 13.35 -3.23
C VAL A 112 18.93 14.34 -3.42
#